data_AF-A0A814YQB6-F1
#
_entry.id   AF-A0A814YQB6-F1
#
_cell.length_a   1.000
_cell.length_b   1.000
_cell.length_c   1.000
_cell.angle_alpha   90.00
_cell.angle_beta   90.00
_cell.angle_gamma   90.00
#
_symmetry.space_group_name_H-M   'P 1'
#
loop_
_entity.id
_entity.type
_entity.pdbx_description
1 polymer ?
#
loop_
_entity_poly.entity_id
_entity_poly.type
_entity_poly.pdbx_seq_one_letter_code
_entity_poly.pdbx_strand_id
1 'polypeptide(L)'
;MNKRGKKYNKLIKSKTKSYRYTYDHGASYMHSASITEDYLILSEIPLHFSLTNSILTVLSGGLFTDMFKWNGSLPTYFRIISLDNGEELARIPGPAFFTFHHINAYQTKINNQDHIIIDICAYDDHRVIKELCLNKLRQNTYPSGSGYVRRFHLNLNTKKCTEPYENLQKISDDQEQSYPISYKNSLVPVQIELPRINPNFIGKLYRYIYAGRGAPNYNFDALVKIDLQTQKIAGLWKEPCTSPSEPVFVPKPESTEEDDGIILTVVFEQQTKKSFILILDAATFQEITKTYLPIQIPFSFHGNFYPTISSKV
;
A
#
# COMPACT_ATOMS: atom_id res chain seq x y z
N MET A 1 2.16 29.72 21.98
CA MET A 1 2.37 29.58 20.51
C MET A 1 3.25 30.74 20.02
N ASN A 2 4.47 30.47 19.56
CA ASN A 2 5.44 31.51 19.17
C ASN A 2 4.94 32.33 17.95
N LYS A 3 5.50 33.53 17.74
CA LYS A 3 5.15 34.41 16.59
C LYS A 3 5.30 33.69 15.24
N ARG A 4 6.20 32.71 15.15
CA ARG A 4 6.45 31.88 13.95
C ARG A 4 5.29 30.90 13.68
N GLY A 5 4.76 30.25 14.70
CA GLY A 5 3.62 29.34 14.62
C GLY A 5 2.30 30.06 14.30
N LYS A 6 2.12 31.28 14.81
CA LYS A 6 0.96 32.12 14.41
C LYS A 6 1.03 32.52 12.92
N LYS A 7 2.21 32.82 12.40
CA LYS A 7 2.43 33.14 10.97
C LYS A 7 2.20 31.91 10.08
N TYR A 8 2.68 30.73 10.50
CA TYR A 8 2.46 29.46 9.79
C TYR A 8 0.98 29.08 9.73
N ASN A 9 0.26 29.12 10.86
CA ASN A 9 -1.17 28.83 10.89
C ASN A 9 -1.99 29.82 10.05
N LYS A 10 -1.58 31.08 9.96
CA LYS A 10 -2.25 32.08 9.11
C LYS A 10 -2.03 31.80 7.62
N LEU A 11 -0.83 31.36 7.23
CA LEU A 11 -0.47 30.96 5.86
C LEU A 11 -1.19 29.67 5.43
N ILE A 12 -1.29 28.69 6.33
CA ILE A 12 -2.08 27.47 6.12
C ILE A 12 -3.55 27.88 5.91
N LYS A 13 -4.14 28.63 6.84
CA LYS A 13 -5.54 29.09 6.71
C LYS A 13 -5.83 29.95 5.48
N SER A 14 -4.87 30.74 4.99
CA SER A 14 -5.06 31.57 3.80
C SER A 14 -4.90 30.83 2.47
N LYS A 15 -4.37 29.60 2.49
CA LYS A 15 -4.17 28.74 1.30
C LYS A 15 -5.00 27.45 1.33
N THR A 16 -5.57 27.07 2.46
CA THR A 16 -6.46 25.91 2.56
C THR A 16 -7.74 26.20 1.78
N LYS A 17 -7.80 25.67 0.55
CA LYS A 17 -9.04 25.54 -0.20
C LYS A 17 -9.73 24.25 0.23
N SER A 18 -11.03 24.34 0.49
CA SER A 18 -11.84 23.20 0.91
C SER A 18 -12.66 22.72 -0.29
N TYR A 19 -12.47 21.47 -0.69
CA TYR A 19 -13.26 20.84 -1.73
C TYR A 19 -14.22 19.84 -1.09
N ARG A 20 -15.43 19.74 -1.64
CA ARG A 20 -16.44 18.78 -1.20
C ARG A 20 -16.77 17.88 -2.36
N TYR A 21 -16.63 16.59 -2.14
CA TYR A 21 -17.01 15.56 -3.09
C TYR A 21 -18.21 14.79 -2.51
N THR A 22 -19.19 14.50 -3.35
CA THR A 22 -20.39 13.75 -2.96
C THR A 22 -20.10 12.25 -3.00
N TYR A 23 -20.62 11.52 -2.02
CA TYR A 23 -20.57 10.06 -1.97
C TYR A 23 -21.97 9.51 -2.17
N ASP A 24 -22.12 8.54 -3.07
CA ASP A 24 -23.44 7.96 -3.37
C ASP A 24 -23.92 7.00 -2.26
N HIS A 25 -22.96 6.40 -1.53
CA HIS A 25 -23.22 5.32 -0.57
C HIS A 25 -22.65 5.59 0.83
N GLY A 26 -22.33 6.85 1.13
CA GLY A 26 -21.64 7.25 2.36
C GLY A 26 -20.11 7.28 2.21
N ALA A 27 -19.43 7.88 3.19
CA ALA A 27 -17.98 8.03 3.15
C ALA A 27 -17.28 6.66 3.08
N SER A 28 -16.44 6.47 2.08
CA SER A 28 -15.62 5.26 1.93
C SER A 28 -14.43 5.28 2.90
N TYR A 29 -14.06 4.11 3.42
CA TYR A 29 -12.79 3.92 4.12
C TYR A 29 -11.64 4.00 3.12
N MET A 30 -10.75 4.99 3.29
CA MET A 30 -9.56 5.16 2.47
C MET A 30 -8.34 5.26 3.39
N HIS A 31 -7.53 4.21 3.40
CA HIS A 31 -6.35 4.14 4.27
C HIS A 31 -5.16 4.92 3.71
N SER A 32 -4.99 4.91 2.39
CA SER A 32 -3.94 5.63 1.67
C SER A 32 -4.47 6.18 0.36
N ALA A 33 -3.62 6.91 -0.36
CA ALA A 33 -3.89 7.48 -1.67
C ALA A 33 -2.60 7.46 -2.49
N SER A 34 -2.74 7.57 -3.81
CA SER A 34 -1.59 7.80 -4.70
C SER A 34 -1.55 9.24 -5.17
N ILE A 35 -0.36 9.72 -5.47
CA ILE A 35 -0.16 10.97 -6.20
C ILE A 35 0.62 10.67 -7.49
N THR A 36 0.43 11.50 -8.50
CA THR A 36 1.31 11.65 -9.66
C THR A 36 1.91 13.05 -9.65
N GLU A 37 2.59 13.43 -10.72
CA GLU A 37 3.02 14.83 -10.93
C GLU A 37 1.85 15.83 -10.84
N ASP A 38 0.70 15.52 -11.44
CA ASP A 38 -0.41 16.48 -11.56
C ASP A 38 -1.67 16.11 -10.75
N TYR A 39 -1.78 14.86 -10.25
CA TYR A 39 -3.04 14.35 -9.71
C TYR A 39 -2.89 13.67 -8.35
N LEU A 40 -3.88 13.87 -7.49
CA LEU A 40 -4.19 13.00 -6.35
C LEU A 40 -5.22 11.97 -6.82
N ILE A 41 -4.98 10.70 -6.49
CA ILE A 41 -5.88 9.59 -6.80
C ILE A 41 -6.37 8.96 -5.51
N LEU A 42 -7.68 9.08 -5.26
CA LEU A 42 -8.37 8.43 -4.15
C LEU A 42 -9.10 7.17 -4.66
N SER A 43 -8.89 6.05 -3.98
CA SER A 43 -9.65 4.81 -4.25
C SER A 43 -10.87 4.75 -3.32
N GLU A 44 -12.03 5.19 -3.80
CA GLU A 44 -13.30 5.04 -3.09
C GLU A 44 -13.76 3.57 -3.18
N ILE A 45 -13.19 2.73 -2.30
CA ILE A 45 -13.50 1.30 -2.21
C ILE A 45 -14.89 1.07 -1.62
N PRO A 46 -15.54 -0.08 -1.90
CA PRO A 46 -16.91 -0.32 -1.47
C PRO A 46 -17.03 -0.76 0.01
N LEU A 47 -16.29 -0.09 0.90
CA LEU A 47 -16.39 -0.19 2.36
C LEU A 47 -16.83 1.16 2.92
N HIS A 48 -18.13 1.34 3.11
CA HIS A 48 -18.71 2.64 3.45
C HIS A 48 -19.10 2.74 4.91
N PHE A 49 -18.93 3.93 5.49
CA PHE A 49 -19.45 4.26 6.80
C PHE A 49 -20.98 4.15 6.81
N SER A 50 -21.51 3.35 7.74
CA SER A 50 -22.93 3.08 7.89
C SER A 50 -23.45 3.74 9.17
N LEU A 51 -24.36 4.70 9.02
CA LEU A 51 -24.96 5.42 10.15
C LEU A 51 -25.73 4.47 11.07
N THR A 52 -26.44 3.50 10.50
CA THR A 52 -27.18 2.48 11.25
C THR A 52 -26.25 1.56 12.03
N ASN A 53 -25.17 1.07 11.40
CA ASN A 53 -24.18 0.26 12.10
C ASN A 53 -23.53 1.06 13.21
N SER A 54 -23.22 2.34 12.98
CA SER A 54 -22.59 3.21 13.97
C SER A 54 -23.42 3.34 15.24
N ILE A 55 -24.73 3.57 15.11
CA ILE A 55 -25.65 3.63 16.26
C ILE A 55 -25.66 2.28 17.00
N LEU A 56 -25.78 1.17 16.27
CA LEU A 56 -25.76 -0.18 16.87
C LEU A 56 -24.44 -0.48 17.59
N THR A 57 -23.30 -0.16 16.99
CA THR A 57 -21.95 -0.36 17.55
C THR A 57 -21.75 0.43 18.83
N VAL A 58 -22.19 1.70 18.87
CA VAL A 58 -22.10 2.54 20.08
C VAL A 58 -22.94 1.94 21.22
N LEU A 59 -24.14 1.45 20.91
CA LEU A 59 -25.03 0.83 21.90
C LEU A 59 -24.53 -0.54 22.39
N SER A 60 -23.86 -1.31 21.53
CA SER A 60 -23.38 -2.67 21.85
C SER A 60 -21.94 -2.72 22.37
N GLY A 61 -21.21 -1.60 22.34
CA GLY A 61 -19.78 -1.56 22.70
C GLY A 61 -18.87 -2.22 21.67
N GLY A 62 -19.27 -2.24 20.40
CA GLY A 62 -18.52 -2.85 19.29
C GLY A 62 -17.28 -2.05 18.85
N LEU A 63 -16.56 -2.57 17.85
CA LEU A 63 -15.33 -1.97 17.33
C LEU A 63 -15.65 -0.85 16.31
N PHE A 64 -14.76 0.13 16.17
CA PHE A 64 -14.90 1.19 15.15
C PHE A 64 -15.03 0.60 13.72
N THR A 65 -14.41 -0.53 13.46
CA THR A 65 -14.51 -1.24 12.17
C THR A 65 -15.92 -1.76 11.87
N ASP A 66 -16.73 -2.03 12.90
CA ASP A 66 -18.11 -2.52 12.74
C ASP A 66 -19.06 -1.43 12.23
N MET A 67 -18.62 -0.16 12.30
CA MET A 67 -19.35 0.99 11.76
C MET A 67 -19.36 1.01 10.22
N PHE A 68 -18.49 0.22 9.57
CA PHE A 68 -18.40 0.15 8.12
C PHE A 68 -19.19 -1.05 7.56
N LYS A 69 -19.70 -0.89 6.34
CA LYS A 69 -20.42 -1.93 5.61
C LYS A 69 -19.78 -2.11 4.23
N TRP A 70 -19.35 -3.34 3.96
CA TRP A 70 -18.87 -3.74 2.64
C TRP A 70 -20.03 -4.01 1.69
N ASN A 71 -19.92 -3.57 0.44
CA ASN A 71 -20.86 -3.90 -0.63
C ASN A 71 -20.13 -4.20 -1.95
N GLY A 72 -19.62 -5.43 -2.09
CA GLY A 72 -18.82 -5.84 -3.25
C GLY A 72 -19.56 -5.87 -4.60
N SER A 73 -20.86 -5.58 -4.67
CA SER A 73 -21.55 -5.36 -5.95
C SER A 73 -21.36 -3.94 -6.49
N LEU A 74 -20.87 -3.01 -5.67
CA LEU A 74 -20.51 -1.66 -6.08
C LEU A 74 -19.08 -1.62 -6.65
N PRO A 75 -18.83 -0.79 -7.67
CA PRO A 75 -17.47 -0.58 -8.16
C PRO A 75 -16.63 0.15 -7.13
N THR A 76 -15.31 -0.03 -7.20
CA THR A 76 -14.38 0.95 -6.64
C THR A 76 -14.32 2.14 -7.58
N TYR A 77 -14.47 3.37 -7.08
CA TYR A 77 -14.26 4.55 -7.90
C TYR A 77 -12.87 5.14 -7.69
N PHE A 78 -12.09 5.26 -8.75
CA PHE A 78 -10.85 6.03 -8.76
C PHE A 78 -11.18 7.50 -9.03
N ARG A 79 -11.07 8.33 -8.00
CA ARG A 79 -11.27 9.78 -8.08
C ARG A 79 -9.95 10.46 -8.39
N ILE A 80 -9.93 11.21 -9.47
CA ILE A 80 -8.74 11.86 -10.02
C ILE A 80 -8.90 13.35 -9.80
N ILE A 81 -8.11 13.89 -8.88
CA ILE A 81 -8.21 15.26 -8.41
C ILE A 81 -6.96 16.02 -8.83
N SER A 82 -7.11 17.15 -9.50
CA SER A 82 -5.99 18.01 -9.87
C SER A 82 -5.28 18.56 -8.62
N LEU A 83 -3.96 18.44 -8.57
CA LEU A 83 -3.15 19.04 -7.50
C LEU A 83 -3.02 20.56 -7.64
N ASP A 84 -3.19 21.10 -8.84
CA ASP A 84 -3.11 22.54 -9.10
C ASP A 84 -4.34 23.27 -8.54
N ASN A 85 -5.54 22.78 -8.87
CA ASN A 85 -6.78 23.49 -8.61
C ASN A 85 -7.78 22.73 -7.72
N GLY A 86 -7.51 21.48 -7.33
CA GLY A 86 -8.35 20.66 -6.46
C GLY A 86 -9.66 20.14 -7.08
N GLU A 87 -9.90 20.38 -8.36
CA GLU A 87 -11.09 19.89 -9.06
C GLU A 87 -10.99 18.39 -9.36
N GLU A 88 -12.12 17.68 -9.27
CA GLU A 88 -12.22 16.29 -9.68
C GLU A 88 -12.32 16.21 -11.21
N LEU A 89 -11.21 15.86 -11.86
CA LEU A 89 -11.12 15.69 -13.31
C LEU A 89 -11.91 14.48 -13.80
N ALA A 90 -11.95 13.42 -12.99
CA ALA A 90 -12.62 12.18 -13.32
C ALA A 90 -12.97 11.37 -12.09
N ARG A 91 -14.05 10.60 -12.19
CA ARG A 91 -14.41 9.53 -11.27
C ARG A 91 -14.60 8.26 -12.10
N ILE A 92 -13.58 7.41 -12.13
CA ILE A 92 -13.51 6.25 -13.04
C ILE A 92 -13.91 4.99 -12.27
N PRO A 93 -14.97 4.26 -12.68
CA PRO A 93 -15.32 2.99 -12.06
C PRO A 93 -14.32 1.89 -12.44
N GLY A 94 -13.95 1.08 -11.45
CA GLY A 94 -13.15 -0.14 -11.59
C GLY A 94 -13.77 -1.31 -10.81
N PRO A 95 -13.09 -2.47 -10.78
CA PRO A 95 -13.59 -3.63 -10.06
C PRO A 95 -13.64 -3.39 -8.54
N ALA A 96 -14.52 -4.12 -7.85
CA ALA A 96 -14.54 -4.12 -6.38
C ALA A 96 -13.27 -4.79 -5.84
N PHE A 97 -12.61 -4.13 -4.89
CA PHE A 97 -11.50 -4.69 -4.11
C PHE A 97 -11.35 -3.90 -2.80
N PHE A 98 -10.66 -4.48 -1.83
CA PHE A 98 -10.24 -3.79 -0.62
C PHE A 98 -8.73 -3.51 -0.67
N THR A 99 -8.29 -2.42 -0.05
CA THR A 99 -6.86 -2.11 0.09
C THR A 99 -6.59 -1.31 1.36
N PHE A 100 -5.40 -1.52 1.94
CA PHE A 100 -4.79 -0.56 2.86
C PHE A 100 -3.81 0.34 2.09
N HIS A 101 -2.84 -0.26 1.41
CA HIS A 101 -1.71 0.47 0.83
C HIS A 101 -1.76 0.53 -0.70
N HIS A 102 -1.81 1.75 -1.20
CA HIS A 102 -1.32 2.09 -2.53
C HIS A 102 0.21 1.93 -2.56
N ILE A 103 0.74 1.51 -3.70
CA ILE A 103 2.19 1.34 -3.90
C ILE A 103 2.75 2.59 -4.58
N ASN A 104 2.28 2.90 -5.78
CA ASN A 104 2.63 4.12 -6.51
C ASN A 104 1.60 4.39 -7.62
N ALA A 105 1.65 5.58 -8.20
CA ALA A 105 0.96 5.88 -9.46
C ALA A 105 1.82 6.78 -10.34
N TYR A 106 1.59 6.74 -11.65
CA TYR A 106 2.24 7.65 -12.59
C TYR A 106 1.41 7.89 -13.85
N GLN A 107 1.67 9.00 -14.51
CA GLN A 107 1.04 9.37 -15.78
C GLN A 107 1.82 8.77 -16.95
N THR A 108 1.11 8.34 -17.98
CA THR A 108 1.73 7.86 -19.23
C THR A 108 0.77 8.02 -20.40
N LYS A 109 1.27 7.79 -21.62
CA LYS A 109 0.43 7.69 -22.82
C LYS A 109 0.44 6.27 -23.37
N ILE A 110 -0.74 5.71 -23.57
CA ILE A 110 -0.93 4.41 -24.22
C ILE A 110 -1.80 4.64 -25.44
N ASN A 111 -1.32 4.26 -26.63
CA ASN A 111 -2.03 4.47 -27.90
C ASN A 111 -2.48 5.94 -28.10
N ASN A 112 -1.60 6.90 -27.77
CA ASN A 112 -1.86 8.34 -27.80
C ASN A 112 -3.00 8.84 -26.89
N GLN A 113 -3.47 8.02 -25.96
CA GLN A 113 -4.43 8.41 -24.93
C GLN A 113 -3.72 8.59 -23.59
N ASP A 114 -4.22 9.52 -22.78
CA ASP A 114 -3.68 9.82 -21.46
C ASP A 114 -4.17 8.79 -20.45
N HIS A 115 -3.22 8.19 -19.73
CA HIS A 115 -3.48 7.17 -18.74
C HIS A 115 -2.80 7.52 -17.42
N ILE A 116 -3.44 7.13 -16.31
CA ILE A 116 -2.76 6.94 -15.03
C ILE A 116 -2.61 5.43 -14.80
N ILE A 117 -1.39 5.00 -14.52
CA ILE A 117 -1.11 3.66 -14.01
C ILE A 117 -1.06 3.74 -12.49
N ILE A 118 -1.77 2.85 -11.81
CA ILE A 118 -1.81 2.78 -10.35
C ILE A 118 -1.61 1.35 -9.88
N ASP A 119 -0.66 1.17 -8.97
CA ASP A 119 -0.29 -0.11 -8.38
C ASP A 119 -0.72 -0.14 -6.91
N ILE A 120 -1.41 -1.21 -6.50
CA ILE A 120 -2.06 -1.31 -5.19
C ILE A 120 -1.86 -2.72 -4.60
N CYS A 121 -1.65 -2.81 -3.28
CA CYS A 121 -1.81 -4.04 -2.51
C CYS A 121 -3.30 -4.33 -2.32
N ALA A 122 -3.85 -5.23 -3.12
CA ALA A 122 -5.29 -5.45 -3.23
C ALA A 122 -5.72 -6.80 -2.65
N TYR A 123 -6.92 -6.78 -2.06
CA TYR A 123 -7.64 -7.92 -1.50
C TYR A 123 -8.99 -8.04 -2.21
N ASP A 124 -9.56 -9.24 -2.26
CA ASP A 124 -10.89 -9.45 -2.86
C ASP A 124 -11.99 -8.74 -2.05
N ASP A 125 -11.81 -8.62 -0.73
CA ASP A 125 -12.75 -7.97 0.18
C ASP A 125 -12.09 -7.53 1.50
N HIS A 126 -12.88 -6.88 2.36
CA HIS A 126 -12.46 -6.34 3.66
C HIS A 126 -12.22 -7.36 4.79
N ARG A 127 -12.29 -8.68 4.55
CA ARG A 127 -12.15 -9.70 5.62
C ARG A 127 -10.85 -9.58 6.39
N VAL A 128 -9.79 -9.12 5.74
CA VAL A 128 -8.47 -8.87 6.35
C VAL A 128 -8.56 -8.02 7.62
N ILE A 129 -9.50 -7.08 7.71
CA ILE A 129 -9.69 -6.24 8.91
C ILE A 129 -9.97 -7.10 10.16
N LYS A 130 -10.77 -8.16 10.01
CA LYS A 130 -11.09 -9.07 11.12
C LYS A 130 -9.96 -10.07 11.39
N GLU A 131 -9.18 -10.41 10.37
CA GLU A 131 -8.04 -11.32 10.48
C GLU A 131 -6.89 -10.68 11.26
N LEU A 132 -6.77 -9.36 11.21
CA LEU A 132 -5.78 -8.57 11.97
C LEU A 132 -6.14 -8.39 13.47
N CYS A 133 -7.26 -8.91 13.94
CA CYS A 133 -7.59 -8.89 15.36
C CYS A 133 -6.58 -9.72 16.18
N LEU A 134 -6.11 -9.19 17.32
CA LEU A 134 -5.05 -9.83 18.12
C LEU A 134 -5.37 -11.26 18.57
N ASN A 135 -6.63 -11.57 18.86
CA ASN A 135 -7.04 -12.94 19.20
C ASN A 135 -6.86 -13.90 18.01
N LYS A 136 -7.11 -13.46 16.78
CA LYS A 136 -6.91 -14.23 15.55
C LYS A 136 -5.42 -14.38 15.23
N LEU A 137 -4.67 -13.28 15.30
CA LEU A 137 -3.22 -13.30 15.10
C LEU A 137 -2.52 -14.25 16.08
N ARG A 138 -2.91 -14.25 17.36
CA ARG A 138 -2.32 -15.14 18.38
C ARG A 138 -2.70 -16.62 18.20
N GLN A 139 -3.77 -16.91 17.48
CA GLN A 139 -4.20 -18.28 17.20
C GLN A 139 -3.46 -18.87 15.98
N ASN A 140 -2.72 -18.07 15.21
CA ASN A 140 -2.07 -18.49 13.96
C ASN A 140 -3.06 -19.20 13.01
N THR A 141 -4.31 -18.74 12.94
CA THR A 141 -5.39 -19.45 12.23
C THR A 141 -5.81 -18.81 10.90
N TYR A 142 -5.13 -17.78 10.41
CA TYR A 142 -5.61 -16.99 9.26
C TYR A 142 -4.51 -16.61 8.24
N PRO A 143 -4.89 -16.37 6.96
CA PRO A 143 -3.94 -16.12 5.87
C PRO A 143 -3.30 -14.73 6.02
N SER A 144 -1.99 -14.72 6.25
CA SER A 144 -0.95 -13.68 5.99
C SER A 144 -1.20 -12.16 6.16
N GLY A 145 -2.42 -11.67 6.38
CA GLY A 145 -2.75 -10.25 6.43
C GLY A 145 -2.40 -9.46 5.17
N SER A 146 -2.07 -10.12 4.06
CA SER A 146 -1.36 -9.54 2.92
C SER A 146 -2.17 -9.61 1.63
N GLY A 147 -2.05 -8.56 0.80
CA GLY A 147 -2.72 -8.46 -0.49
C GLY A 147 -1.84 -8.92 -1.64
N TYR A 148 -2.32 -8.76 -2.87
CA TYR A 148 -1.53 -8.97 -4.10
C TYR A 148 -1.31 -7.65 -4.84
N VAL A 149 -0.18 -7.52 -5.52
CA VAL A 149 0.10 -6.35 -6.37
C VAL A 149 -0.81 -6.39 -7.60
N ARG A 150 -1.80 -5.51 -7.65
CA ARG A 150 -2.63 -5.30 -8.85
C ARG A 150 -2.30 -3.96 -9.48
N ARG A 151 -2.30 -3.95 -10.82
CA ARG A 151 -2.07 -2.75 -11.64
C ARG A 151 -3.33 -2.37 -12.38
N PHE A 152 -3.82 -1.16 -12.15
CA PHE A 152 -4.97 -0.61 -12.87
C PHE A 152 -4.50 0.47 -13.86
N HIS A 153 -5.07 0.43 -15.06
CA HIS A 153 -4.87 1.41 -16.11
C HIS A 153 -6.11 2.27 -16.20
N LEU A 154 -5.99 3.54 -15.78
CA LEU A 154 -7.07 4.51 -15.77
C LEU A 154 -6.96 5.39 -17.00
N ASN A 155 -7.81 5.15 -18.01
CA ASN A 155 -7.81 5.96 -19.22
C ASN A 155 -8.60 7.26 -18.98
N LEU A 156 -7.91 8.40 -19.05
CA LEU A 156 -8.47 9.71 -18.75
C LEU A 156 -9.39 10.23 -19.87
N ASN A 157 -9.21 9.77 -21.10
CA ASN A 157 -10.04 10.18 -22.24
C ASN A 157 -11.38 9.42 -22.26
N THR A 158 -11.35 8.10 -22.10
CA THR A 158 -12.54 7.23 -22.16
C THR A 158 -13.20 7.01 -20.81
N LYS A 159 -12.54 7.41 -19.71
CA LYS A 159 -12.99 7.21 -18.32
C LYS A 159 -13.23 5.74 -17.99
N LYS A 160 -12.38 4.85 -18.51
CA LYS A 160 -12.41 3.41 -18.26
C LYS A 160 -11.21 2.95 -17.45
N CYS A 161 -11.46 2.02 -16.54
CA CYS A 161 -10.43 1.25 -15.85
C CYS A 161 -10.27 -0.10 -16.56
N THR A 162 -9.03 -0.52 -16.79
CA THR A 162 -8.69 -1.87 -17.26
C THR A 162 -7.54 -2.44 -16.45
N GLU A 163 -7.41 -3.76 -16.41
CA GLU A 163 -6.24 -4.43 -15.84
C GLU A 163 -5.47 -5.17 -16.95
N PRO A 164 -4.12 -5.24 -16.88
CA PRO A 164 -3.32 -5.90 -17.92
C PRO A 164 -3.63 -7.40 -18.09
N TYR A 165 -4.28 -8.05 -17.10
CA TYR A 165 -4.54 -9.48 -17.10
C TYR A 165 -6.01 -9.89 -17.09
N GLU A 166 -6.94 -8.95 -17.32
CA GLU A 166 -8.39 -9.21 -17.28
C GLU A 166 -8.81 -10.36 -18.23
N ASN A 167 -8.03 -10.62 -19.28
CA ASN A 167 -8.28 -11.64 -20.30
C ASN A 167 -7.39 -12.91 -20.24
N LEU A 168 -6.51 -13.07 -19.25
CA LEU A 168 -5.65 -14.26 -19.15
C LEU A 168 -6.35 -15.51 -18.59
N GLN A 169 -7.64 -15.42 -18.22
CA GLN A 169 -8.49 -16.56 -17.88
C GLN A 169 -8.98 -17.35 -19.11
N LYS A 170 -8.05 -17.81 -19.95
CA LYS A 170 -8.24 -18.99 -20.82
C LYS A 170 -7.06 -19.96 -20.72
N ILE A 171 -6.43 -20.02 -19.54
CA ILE A 171 -5.44 -21.04 -19.23
C ILE A 171 -6.19 -22.21 -18.56
N SER A 172 -6.50 -23.20 -19.40
CA SER A 172 -6.93 -24.59 -19.12
C SER A 172 -7.79 -24.86 -17.89
N ASP A 173 -9.04 -25.23 -18.13
CA ASP A 173 -10.11 -25.69 -17.22
C ASP A 173 -9.79 -26.88 -16.30
N ASP A 174 -8.54 -27.36 -16.18
CA ASP A 174 -8.32 -28.72 -15.69
C ASP A 174 -7.85 -28.88 -14.24
N GLN A 175 -7.68 -27.81 -13.43
CA GLN A 175 -7.51 -27.95 -11.97
C GLN A 175 -8.09 -26.78 -11.17
N GLU A 176 -9.39 -26.87 -10.84
CA GLU A 176 -10.13 -25.96 -9.96
C GLU A 176 -9.62 -26.04 -8.50
N GLN A 177 -8.51 -25.37 -8.22
CA GLN A 177 -8.39 -24.62 -6.97
C GLN A 177 -8.64 -23.16 -7.35
N SER A 178 -9.85 -22.66 -7.06
CA SER A 178 -10.24 -21.30 -7.45
C SER A 178 -9.40 -20.28 -6.67
N TYR A 179 -8.26 -19.87 -7.26
CA TYR A 179 -7.44 -18.79 -6.73
C TYR A 179 -8.26 -17.49 -6.63
N PRO A 180 -8.01 -16.64 -5.63
CA PRO A 180 -8.72 -15.38 -5.47
C PRO A 180 -8.52 -14.46 -6.69
N ILE A 181 -9.44 -13.52 -6.92
CA ILE A 181 -9.38 -12.59 -8.07
C ILE A 181 -8.11 -11.75 -7.99
N SER A 182 -7.75 -11.30 -6.79
CA SER A 182 -6.51 -10.57 -6.51
C SER A 182 -5.26 -11.33 -6.90
N TYR A 183 -5.23 -12.67 -6.75
CA TYR A 183 -4.14 -13.50 -7.25
C TYR A 183 -4.14 -13.56 -8.77
N LYS A 184 -5.30 -13.84 -9.39
CA LYS A 184 -5.42 -14.02 -10.85
C LYS A 184 -5.03 -12.75 -11.63
N ASN A 185 -5.32 -11.58 -11.06
CA ASN A 185 -5.01 -10.29 -11.68
C ASN A 185 -3.72 -9.65 -11.13
N SER A 186 -2.92 -10.40 -10.36
CA SER A 186 -1.67 -9.88 -9.80
C SER A 186 -0.57 -9.74 -10.86
N LEU A 187 0.28 -8.72 -10.73
CA LEU A 187 1.52 -8.59 -11.52
C LEU A 187 2.51 -9.72 -11.22
N VAL A 188 2.57 -10.14 -9.96
CA VAL A 188 3.43 -11.22 -9.48
C VAL A 188 2.64 -12.04 -8.46
N PRO A 189 2.59 -13.38 -8.57
CA PRO A 189 1.77 -14.25 -7.71
C PRO A 189 2.40 -14.41 -6.31
N VAL A 190 2.57 -13.32 -5.59
CA VAL A 190 3.13 -13.25 -4.24
C VAL A 190 2.30 -12.31 -3.39
N GLN A 191 1.94 -12.76 -2.19
CA GLN A 191 1.27 -11.91 -1.22
C GLN A 191 2.28 -10.97 -0.57
N ILE A 192 1.98 -9.68 -0.59
CA ILE A 192 2.81 -8.66 0.04
C ILE A 192 1.97 -7.66 0.82
N GLU A 193 2.61 -7.01 1.79
CA GLU A 193 2.11 -5.80 2.41
C GLU A 193 3.24 -4.90 2.92
N LEU A 194 2.88 -3.70 3.39
CA LEU A 194 3.77 -2.60 3.77
C LEU A 194 4.73 -2.27 2.62
N PRO A 195 4.19 -1.99 1.42
CA PRO A 195 5.01 -1.73 0.24
C PRO A 195 5.78 -0.42 0.39
N ARG A 196 7.03 -0.44 -0.04
CA ARG A 196 7.92 0.70 -0.13
C ARG A 196 8.57 0.73 -1.51
N ILE A 197 8.87 1.93 -1.96
CA ILE A 197 9.62 2.22 -3.19
C ILE A 197 10.72 3.23 -2.87
N ASN A 198 11.59 3.51 -3.83
CA ASN A 198 12.49 4.65 -3.72
C ASN A 198 11.65 5.95 -3.69
N PRO A 199 11.75 6.79 -2.64
CA PRO A 199 10.93 8.00 -2.52
C PRO A 199 11.16 9.01 -3.65
N ASN A 200 12.29 8.97 -4.35
CA ASN A 200 12.57 9.84 -5.51
C ASN A 200 11.67 9.53 -6.73
N PHE A 201 11.00 8.38 -6.72
CA PHE A 201 10.16 7.85 -7.79
C PHE A 201 8.66 7.84 -7.43
N ILE A 202 8.27 8.39 -6.27
CA ILE A 202 6.85 8.61 -5.94
C ILE A 202 6.22 9.50 -7.02
N GLY A 203 5.09 9.06 -7.57
CA GLY A 203 4.36 9.79 -8.61
C GLY A 203 4.93 9.65 -10.02
N LYS A 204 5.99 8.86 -10.20
CA LYS A 204 6.73 8.69 -11.46
C LYS A 204 6.78 7.23 -11.90
N LEU A 205 7.11 7.01 -13.18
CA LEU A 205 7.43 5.68 -13.67
C LEU A 205 8.56 5.08 -12.83
N TYR A 206 8.37 3.84 -12.39
CA TYR A 206 9.24 3.16 -11.45
C TYR A 206 9.23 1.65 -11.75
N ARG A 207 10.20 0.92 -11.18
CA ARG A 207 10.47 -0.48 -11.47
C ARG A 207 10.44 -1.38 -10.23
N TYR A 208 10.83 -0.90 -9.06
CA TYR A 208 11.07 -1.76 -7.90
C TYR A 208 10.08 -1.52 -6.76
N ILE A 209 9.62 -2.63 -6.16
CA ILE A 209 8.83 -2.64 -4.92
C ILE A 209 9.59 -3.45 -3.88
N TYR A 210 9.62 -2.95 -2.65
CA TYR A 210 10.14 -3.63 -1.47
C TYR A 210 8.99 -3.85 -0.50
N ALA A 211 8.77 -5.06 0.01
CA ALA A 211 7.63 -5.32 0.88
C ALA A 211 7.87 -6.51 1.83
N GLY A 212 7.06 -6.58 2.88
CA GLY A 212 6.92 -7.79 3.69
C GLY A 212 6.14 -8.84 2.91
N ARG A 213 6.65 -10.07 2.86
CA ARG A 213 5.95 -11.19 2.22
C ARG A 213 5.01 -11.84 3.21
N GLY A 214 3.75 -11.91 2.84
CA GLY A 214 2.73 -12.64 3.59
C GLY A 214 2.92 -14.16 3.47
N ALA A 215 2.77 -14.87 4.59
CA ALA A 215 2.70 -16.34 4.60
C ALA A 215 1.66 -16.83 5.61
N PRO A 216 1.07 -18.03 5.45
CA PRO A 216 0.21 -18.61 6.47
C PRO A 216 0.93 -18.69 7.83
N ASN A 217 0.23 -18.39 8.92
CA ASN A 217 0.73 -18.44 10.30
C ASN A 217 1.81 -17.42 10.67
N TYR A 218 2.21 -16.54 9.74
CA TYR A 218 3.13 -15.44 9.98
C TYR A 218 2.47 -14.14 9.49
N ASN A 219 2.68 -13.02 10.17
CA ASN A 219 2.31 -11.72 9.59
C ASN A 219 3.15 -11.51 8.32
N PHE A 220 4.49 -11.50 8.50
CA PHE A 220 5.44 -11.58 7.41
C PHE A 220 6.51 -12.61 7.75
N ASP A 221 6.87 -13.45 6.78
CA ASP A 221 7.90 -14.48 6.95
C ASP A 221 9.21 -14.18 6.20
N ALA A 222 9.20 -13.14 5.37
CA ALA A 222 10.31 -12.73 4.54
C ALA A 222 10.15 -11.27 4.10
N LEU A 223 11.21 -10.71 3.55
CA LEU A 223 11.17 -9.49 2.74
C LEU A 223 11.36 -9.87 1.27
N VAL A 224 10.69 -9.13 0.39
CA VAL A 224 10.81 -9.32 -1.07
C VAL A 224 11.14 -8.01 -1.77
N LYS A 225 11.94 -8.13 -2.83
CA LYS A 225 12.11 -7.12 -3.87
C LYS A 225 11.43 -7.64 -5.15
N ILE A 226 10.50 -6.87 -5.69
CA ILE A 226 9.80 -7.17 -6.95
C ILE A 226 10.31 -6.23 -8.03
N ASP A 227 10.60 -6.78 -9.20
CA ASP A 227 10.90 -6.03 -10.42
C ASP A 227 9.68 -6.04 -11.35
N LEU A 228 9.08 -4.88 -11.54
CA LEU A 228 7.85 -4.67 -12.32
C LEU A 228 8.08 -4.75 -13.83
N GLN A 229 9.31 -4.57 -14.29
CA GLN A 229 9.65 -4.74 -15.70
C GLN A 229 9.69 -6.22 -16.07
N THR A 230 10.34 -7.03 -15.24
CA THR A 230 10.44 -8.48 -15.46
C THR A 230 9.25 -9.26 -14.87
N GLN A 231 8.44 -8.62 -14.04
CA GLN A 231 7.30 -9.19 -13.30
C GLN A 231 7.70 -10.40 -12.47
N LYS A 232 8.83 -10.28 -11.76
CA LYS A 232 9.41 -11.36 -10.96
C LYS A 232 9.90 -10.84 -9.61
N ILE A 233 10.02 -11.78 -8.66
CA ILE A 233 10.77 -11.55 -7.43
C ILE A 233 12.25 -11.48 -7.81
N ALA A 234 12.85 -10.31 -7.66
CA ALA A 234 14.25 -10.05 -7.94
C ALA A 234 15.14 -10.27 -6.70
N GLY A 235 14.57 -10.26 -5.49
CA GLY A 235 15.29 -10.50 -4.25
C GLY A 235 14.37 -11.06 -3.17
N LEU A 236 14.91 -11.93 -2.32
CA LEU A 236 14.22 -12.53 -1.17
C LEU A 236 15.20 -12.58 0.00
N TRP A 237 14.83 -11.99 1.13
CA TRP A 237 15.53 -12.18 2.40
C TRP A 237 14.60 -12.92 3.35
N LYS A 238 15.11 -14.01 3.94
CA LYS A 238 14.35 -14.85 4.86
C LYS A 238 15.31 -15.54 5.83
N GLU A 239 15.03 -15.43 7.12
CA GLU A 239 15.68 -16.22 8.16
C GLU A 239 14.64 -17.05 8.94
N PRO A 240 14.99 -18.28 9.38
CA PRO A 240 14.09 -19.11 10.18
C PRO A 240 13.60 -18.39 11.44
N CYS A 241 12.33 -18.57 11.79
CA CYS A 241 11.74 -18.03 13.02
C CYS A 241 11.89 -16.50 13.18
N THR A 242 11.92 -15.77 12.07
CA THR A 242 11.95 -14.30 12.07
C THR A 242 10.66 -13.71 11.52
N SER A 243 10.39 -12.46 11.91
CA SER A 243 9.25 -11.68 11.40
C SER A 243 9.72 -10.25 11.15
N PRO A 244 10.02 -9.89 9.89
CA PRO A 244 10.44 -8.54 9.54
C PRO A 244 9.28 -7.55 9.58
N SER A 245 9.59 -6.28 9.81
CA SER A 245 8.66 -5.14 9.69
C SER A 245 8.79 -4.50 8.30
N GLU A 246 8.14 -3.35 8.09
CA GLU A 246 8.22 -2.57 6.84
C GLU A 246 9.68 -2.34 6.37
N PRO A 247 10.02 -2.67 5.10
CA PRO A 247 11.35 -2.45 4.53
C PRO A 247 11.52 -1.02 4.01
N VAL A 248 11.99 -0.11 4.86
CA VAL A 248 12.19 1.31 4.51
C VAL A 248 13.37 1.46 3.55
N PHE A 249 13.11 1.91 2.32
CA PHE A 249 14.16 2.27 1.37
C PHE A 249 14.84 3.59 1.76
N VAL A 250 16.17 3.61 1.73
CA VAL A 250 16.99 4.80 1.93
C VAL A 250 17.88 4.98 0.70
N PRO A 251 17.66 6.04 -0.12
CA PRO A 251 18.46 6.27 -1.32
C PRO A 251 19.90 6.59 -0.95
N LYS A 252 20.84 6.10 -1.75
CA LYS A 252 22.21 6.61 -1.72
C LYS A 252 22.20 8.07 -2.18
N PRO A 253 22.90 8.98 -1.47
CA PRO A 253 22.98 10.37 -1.90
C PRO A 253 23.46 10.50 -3.35
N GLU A 254 22.81 11.39 -4.11
CA GLU A 254 23.17 11.73 -5.50
C GLU A 254 23.04 10.59 -6.53
N SER A 255 22.52 9.43 -6.14
CA SER A 255 22.31 8.35 -7.10
C SER A 255 21.14 8.61 -8.04
N THR A 256 21.31 8.22 -9.30
CA THR A 256 20.29 8.24 -10.35
C THR A 256 19.62 6.88 -10.57
N GLU A 257 20.20 5.81 -10.05
CA GLU A 257 19.64 4.47 -10.17
C GLU A 257 18.52 4.27 -9.15
N GLU A 258 17.45 3.59 -9.56
CA GLU A 258 16.24 3.47 -8.74
C GLU A 258 16.47 2.63 -7.47
N ASP A 259 17.30 1.59 -7.54
CA ASP A 259 17.57 0.65 -6.46
C ASP A 259 18.96 0.81 -5.82
N ASP A 260 19.68 1.89 -6.12
CA ASP A 260 20.97 2.20 -5.48
C ASP A 260 20.75 2.89 -4.12
N GLY A 261 20.84 2.09 -3.08
CA GLY A 261 20.55 2.47 -1.71
C GLY A 261 20.52 1.26 -0.81
N ILE A 262 19.87 1.41 0.33
CA ILE A 262 19.71 0.34 1.31
C ILE A 262 18.24 0.15 1.69
N ILE A 263 17.94 -1.03 2.19
CA ILE A 263 16.70 -1.32 2.90
C ILE A 263 17.00 -1.40 4.37
N LEU A 264 16.27 -0.62 5.18
CA LEU A 264 16.33 -0.60 6.63
C LEU A 264 15.04 -1.18 7.19
N THR A 265 15.15 -2.16 8.08
CA THR A 265 13.98 -2.77 8.73
C THR A 265 14.33 -3.30 10.11
N VAL A 266 13.31 -3.44 10.95
CA VAL A 266 13.40 -4.11 12.25
C VAL A 266 12.82 -5.52 12.11
N VAL A 267 13.57 -6.51 12.55
CA VAL A 267 13.17 -7.91 12.53
C VAL A 267 13.02 -8.41 13.96
N PHE A 268 11.92 -9.11 14.23
CA PHE A 268 11.72 -9.84 15.47
C PHE A 268 12.15 -11.30 15.29
N GLU A 269 13.07 -11.78 16.13
CA GLU A 269 13.51 -13.18 16.17
C GLU A 269 12.78 -13.92 17.29
N GLN A 270 11.95 -14.89 16.90
CA GLN A 270 11.04 -15.57 17.82
C GLN A 270 11.77 -16.48 18.81
N GLN A 271 12.90 -17.09 18.38
CA GLN A 271 13.66 -18.04 19.20
C GLN A 271 14.32 -17.36 20.40
N THR A 272 15.04 -16.26 20.18
CA THR A 272 15.71 -15.52 21.27
C THR A 272 14.83 -14.44 21.89
N LYS A 273 13.66 -14.15 21.29
CA LYS A 273 12.76 -13.04 21.65
C LYS A 273 13.45 -11.67 21.61
N LYS A 274 14.45 -11.53 20.74
CA LYS A 274 15.15 -10.26 20.51
C LYS A 274 14.71 -9.65 19.19
N SER A 275 14.90 -8.35 19.08
CA SER A 275 14.77 -7.66 17.81
C SER A 275 16.15 -7.23 17.32
N PHE A 276 16.32 -7.17 16.00
CA PHE A 276 17.52 -6.61 15.38
C PHE A 276 17.14 -5.64 14.27
N ILE A 277 18.01 -4.66 14.04
CA ILE A 277 17.98 -3.86 12.82
C ILE A 277 18.70 -4.65 11.74
N LEU A 278 18.07 -4.79 10.58
CA LEU A 278 18.63 -5.40 9.39
C LEU A 278 18.83 -4.32 8.33
N ILE A 279 20.00 -4.34 7.69
CA ILE A 279 20.32 -3.51 6.54
C ILE A 279 20.63 -4.42 5.36
N LEU A 280 19.88 -4.26 4.27
CA LEU A 280 20.13 -4.93 3.00
C LEU A 280 20.62 -3.92 1.97
N ASP A 281 21.50 -4.35 1.06
CA ASP A 281 21.77 -3.63 -0.17
C ASP A 281 20.53 -3.68 -1.07
N ALA A 282 19.99 -2.53 -1.50
CA ALA A 282 18.69 -2.51 -2.17
C ALA A 282 18.73 -3.03 -3.62
N ALA A 283 19.91 -3.07 -4.24
CA ALA A 283 20.12 -3.56 -5.60
C ALA A 283 20.20 -5.09 -5.63
N THR A 284 21.12 -5.66 -4.85
CA THR A 284 21.39 -7.10 -4.75
C THR A 284 20.46 -7.83 -3.77
N PHE A 285 19.84 -7.08 -2.86
CA PHE A 285 19.03 -7.60 -1.75
C PHE A 285 19.78 -8.51 -0.78
N GLN A 286 21.12 -8.40 -0.75
CA GLN A 286 21.99 -9.12 0.17
C GLN A 286 22.12 -8.38 1.51
N GLU A 287 22.32 -9.13 2.59
CA GLU A 287 22.57 -8.57 3.91
C GLU A 287 23.91 -7.84 3.95
N ILE A 288 23.86 -6.55 4.30
CA ILE A 288 25.05 -5.75 4.61
C ILE A 288 25.41 -5.98 6.09
N THR A 289 24.43 -5.85 6.98
CA THR A 289 24.63 -6.05 8.41
C THR A 289 23.32 -6.27 9.15
N LYS A 290 23.40 -6.93 10.30
CA LYS A 290 22.36 -6.96 11.31
C LYS A 290 22.91 -6.64 12.70
N THR A 291 22.16 -5.85 13.47
CA THR A 291 22.55 -5.42 14.82
C THR A 291 21.40 -5.66 15.81
N TYR A 292 21.63 -6.53 16.79
CA TYR A 292 20.64 -6.79 17.85
C TYR A 292 20.43 -5.57 18.73
N LEU A 293 19.17 -5.35 19.08
CA LEU A 293 18.75 -4.29 19.98
C LEU A 293 18.74 -4.81 21.42
N PRO A 294 19.00 -3.93 22.41
CA PRO A 294 18.91 -4.30 23.83
C PRO A 294 17.46 -4.47 24.30
N ILE A 295 16.48 -4.17 23.44
CA ILE A 295 15.05 -4.23 23.72
C ILE A 295 14.32 -5.04 22.64
N GLN A 296 13.20 -5.63 23.02
CA GLN A 296 12.24 -6.18 22.07
C GLN A 296 11.41 -5.05 21.46
N ILE A 297 11.35 -5.01 20.13
CA ILE A 297 10.43 -4.16 19.39
C ILE A 297 9.23 -5.03 18.96
N PRO A 298 8.01 -4.71 19.43
CA PRO A 298 6.79 -5.36 18.93
C PRO A 298 6.59 -5.11 17.43
N PHE A 299 5.74 -5.92 16.79
CA PHE A 299 5.36 -5.69 15.39
C PHE A 299 4.93 -4.23 15.16
N SER A 300 5.61 -3.57 14.22
CA SER A 300 5.37 -2.17 13.87
C SER A 300 4.83 -2.05 12.45
N PHE A 301 4.03 -1.03 12.20
CA PHE A 301 3.46 -0.76 10.88
C PHE A 301 4.41 0.10 10.03
N HIS A 302 4.48 1.41 10.31
CA HIS A 302 5.20 2.35 9.44
C HIS A 302 6.35 3.05 10.15
N GLY A 303 7.38 3.37 9.38
CA GLY A 303 8.49 4.22 9.78
C GLY A 303 8.98 5.09 8.64
N ASN A 304 9.76 6.13 8.95
CA ASN A 304 10.45 6.91 7.95
C ASN A 304 11.89 7.17 8.38
N PHE A 305 12.80 7.12 7.41
CA PHE A 305 14.17 7.57 7.60
C PHE A 305 14.24 9.07 7.34
N TYR A 306 14.87 9.80 8.24
CA TYR A 306 15.16 11.22 8.07
C TYR A 306 16.68 11.38 8.08
N PRO A 307 17.30 11.88 7.00
CA PRO A 307 18.72 12.21 7.03
C PRO A 307 18.95 13.28 8.09
N THR A 308 20.11 13.25 8.73
CA THR A 308 20.49 14.23 9.74
C THR A 308 20.36 15.63 9.15
N ILE A 309 19.53 16.48 9.77
CA ILE A 309 19.49 17.89 9.43
C ILE A 309 20.88 18.43 9.74
N SER A 310 21.69 18.70 8.71
CA SER A 310 22.92 19.46 8.90
C SER A 310 22.51 20.76 9.58
N SER A 311 22.81 20.87 10.87
CA SER A 311 22.80 22.15 11.55
C SER A 311 23.91 22.95 10.88
N LYS A 312 23.54 23.77 9.90
CA LYS A 312 24.36 24.92 9.55
C LYS A 312 24.42 25.79 10.80
N VAL A 313 25.44 25.54 11.62
CA VAL A 313 25.95 26.46 12.63
C VAL A 313 26.69 27.57 11.91
#